data_AF-X6LE66-F1
#
_entry.id   AF-X6LE66-F1
#
_cell.length_a   1.000
_cell.length_b   1.000
_cell.length_c   1.000
_cell.angle_alpha   90.00
_cell.angle_beta   90.00
_cell.angle_gamma   90.00
#
_symmetry.space_group_name_H-M   'P 1'
#
loop_
_entity.id
_entity.type
_entity.pdbx_description
1 polymer ?
#
loop_
_entity_poly.entity_id
_entity_poly.type
_entity_poly.pdbx_seq_one_letter_code
_entity_poly.pdbx_strand_id
1 'polypeptide(L)'
;LVENLIIPDDEKKSVETPRVTRARVLLIDEVDVFFNKEFYGSCYSPAATLRHDTITKLINYIWENHESLSRLNDVKQSNEYKACCDALKGWDALLNEAIKDMLSDVRTFESHGYQ
;
A
#
# COMPACT_ATOMS: atom_id res chain seq x y z
N LEU A 1 11.87 6.29 23.70
CA LEU A 1 12.56 7.59 23.60
C LEU A 1 12.93 7.85 22.14
N VAL A 2 11.95 8.15 21.30
CA VAL A 2 12.16 8.48 19.87
C VAL A 2 11.36 9.74 19.51
N GLU A 3 11.23 10.66 20.46
CA GLU A 3 10.35 11.83 20.36
C GLU A 3 11.06 13.07 19.82
N ASN A 4 12.34 12.98 19.44
CA ASN A 4 13.14 14.15 19.05
C ASN A 4 13.36 14.28 17.54
N LEU A 5 12.61 13.56 16.69
CA LEU A 5 12.65 13.75 15.23
C LEU A 5 11.50 14.64 14.75
N ILE A 6 11.27 15.76 15.44
CA ILE A 6 10.47 16.87 14.92
C ILE A 6 11.30 18.14 15.16
N ILE A 7 11.79 18.73 14.07
CA ILE A 7 12.43 20.04 14.09
C ILE A 7 11.33 21.06 14.41
N PRO A 8 11.42 21.84 15.50
CA PRO A 8 10.41 22.84 15.79
C PRO A 8 10.44 23.95 14.73
N ASP A 9 9.29 24.24 14.15
CA ASP A 9 9.07 25.39 13.28
C ASP A 9 8.94 26.63 14.19
N ASP A 10 10.07 27.29 14.44
CA ASP A 10 10.09 28.57 15.16
C ASP A 10 9.45 29.63 14.26
N GLU A 11 8.25 30.07 14.62
CA GLU A 11 7.53 31.17 13.99
C GLU A 11 8.38 32.45 13.98
N LYS A 12 9.11 32.69 12.89
CA LYS A 12 9.64 34.01 12.54
C LYS A 12 9.21 34.38 11.12
N LYS A 13 8.26 35.32 11.06
CA LYS A 13 7.89 36.04 9.84
C LYS A 13 9.15 36.66 9.21
N SER A 14 9.60 36.12 8.08
CA SER A 14 10.60 36.77 7.25
C SER A 14 10.39 36.42 5.77
N VAL A 15 10.03 37.47 5.01
CA VAL A 15 10.29 37.74 3.59
C VAL A 15 10.35 36.52 2.65
N GLU A 16 9.39 36.44 1.73
CA GLU A 16 9.33 35.44 0.66
C GLU A 16 10.52 35.57 -0.31
N THR A 17 11.62 34.90 0.01
CA THR A 17 12.60 34.48 -1.01
C THR A 17 12.11 33.20 -1.68
N PRO A 18 12.20 33.08 -3.02
CA PRO A 18 11.78 31.87 -3.73
C PRO A 18 12.55 30.66 -3.18
N ARG A 19 11.81 29.70 -2.62
CA ARG A 19 12.38 28.47 -2.06
C ARG A 19 13.00 27.66 -3.19
N VAL A 20 14.32 27.72 -3.32
CA VAL A 20 15.08 26.78 -4.15
C VAL A 20 14.92 25.39 -3.53
N THR A 21 14.22 24.49 -4.21
CA THR A 21 14.11 23.08 -3.82
C THR A 21 15.50 22.46 -3.87
N ARG A 22 16.16 22.36 -2.71
CA ARG A 22 17.46 21.69 -2.60
C ARG A 22 17.23 20.18 -2.69
N ALA A 23 17.98 19.51 -3.55
CA ALA A 23 18.00 18.05 -3.59
C ALA A 23 18.39 17.51 -2.22
N ARG A 24 17.58 16.57 -1.69
CA ARG A 24 17.85 15.87 -0.43
C ARG A 24 18.39 14.49 -0.78
N VAL A 25 19.56 14.15 -0.26
CA VAL A 25 20.15 12.83 -0.40
C VAL A 25 19.91 12.06 0.89
N LEU A 26 19.27 10.89 0.79
CA LEU A 26 19.12 9.95 1.88
C LEU A 26 20.22 8.88 1.74
N LEU A 27 21.15 8.84 2.69
CA LEU A 27 22.15 7.79 2.78
C LEU A 27 21.66 6.77 3.81
N ILE A 28 21.42 5.54 3.36
CA ILE A 28 21.05 4.41 4.23
C ILE A 28 22.25 3.47 4.23
N ASP A 29 22.76 3.20 5.42
CA ASP A 29 23.79 2.19 5.64
C ASP A 29 23.12 0.84 5.94
N GLU A 30 23.75 -0.27 5.56
CA GLU A 30 23.23 -1.64 5.77
C GLU A 30 21.83 -1.87 5.18
N VAL A 31 21.65 -1.53 3.89
CA VAL A 31 20.39 -1.77 3.15
C VAL A 31 19.94 -3.24 3.24
N ASP A 32 20.87 -4.19 3.30
CA ASP A 32 20.56 -5.62 3.39
C ASP A 32 19.90 -5.99 4.74
N VAL A 33 20.18 -5.25 5.81
CA VAL A 33 19.55 -5.42 7.13
C VAL A 33 18.17 -4.79 7.15
N PHE A 34 18.01 -3.59 6.58
CA PHE A 34 16.72 -2.90 6.48
C PHE A 34 15.73 -3.64 5.57
N PHE A 35 16.20 -4.25 4.49
CA PHE A 35 15.37 -5.00 3.54
C PHE A 35 15.35 -6.51 3.78
N ASN A 36 15.92 -6.98 4.90
CA ASN A 36 15.79 -8.37 5.28
C ASN A 36 14.31 -8.72 5.53
N LYS A 37 13.87 -9.85 4.95
CA LYS A 37 12.60 -10.51 5.26
C LYS A 37 12.37 -10.68 6.77
N GLU A 38 13.40 -10.96 7.55
CA GLU A 38 13.29 -11.06 9.01
C GLU A 38 13.04 -9.70 9.68
N PHE A 39 13.59 -8.60 9.16
CA PHE A 39 13.39 -7.25 9.72
C PHE A 39 11.94 -6.77 9.54
N TYR A 40 11.39 -6.91 8.34
CA TYR A 40 9.97 -6.63 8.09
C TYR A 40 9.05 -7.72 8.67
N GLY A 41 9.49 -8.97 8.68
CA GLY A 41 8.72 -10.13 9.11
C GLY A 41 8.56 -10.26 10.62
N SER A 42 9.54 -9.83 11.42
CA SER A 42 9.45 -9.87 12.89
C SER A 42 8.45 -8.86 13.45
N CYS A 43 8.21 -7.76 12.75
CA CYS A 43 7.22 -6.75 13.13
C CYS A 43 5.80 -7.11 12.66
N TYR A 44 5.67 -7.97 11.64
CA TYR A 44 4.40 -8.44 11.13
C TYR A 44 4.04 -9.80 11.75
N SER A 45 3.36 -9.77 12.90
CA SER A 45 2.82 -10.96 13.58
C SER A 45 1.29 -11.02 13.41
N PRO A 46 0.77 -11.44 12.24
CA PRO A 46 -0.67 -11.49 12.01
C PRO A 46 -1.32 -12.51 12.95
N ALA A 47 -2.42 -12.12 13.60
CA ALA A 47 -3.20 -13.02 14.45
C ALA A 47 -3.81 -14.20 13.66
N ALA A 48 -4.07 -14.01 12.36
CA ALA A 48 -4.50 -15.04 11.44
C ALA A 48 -4.01 -14.71 10.02
N THR A 49 -3.64 -15.75 9.26
CA THR A 49 -3.30 -15.59 7.83
C THR A 49 -4.31 -16.35 6.99
N LEU A 50 -4.95 -15.66 6.05
CA LEU A 50 -5.87 -16.28 5.10
C LEU A 50 -5.13 -16.52 3.78
N ARG A 51 -4.96 -17.78 3.40
CA ARG A 51 -4.25 -18.16 2.17
C ARG A 51 -5.15 -19.03 1.31
N HIS A 52 -5.44 -18.56 0.11
CA HIS A 52 -6.17 -19.33 -0.89
C HIS A 52 -5.84 -18.82 -2.29
N ASP A 53 -5.71 -19.71 -3.27
CA ASP A 53 -5.30 -19.35 -4.64
C ASP A 53 -6.28 -18.39 -5.31
N THR A 54 -7.56 -18.41 -4.93
CA THR A 54 -8.58 -17.48 -5.43
C THR A 54 -8.32 -16.05 -4.99
N ILE A 55 -7.69 -15.83 -3.83
CA ILE A 55 -7.29 -14.50 -3.36
C ILE A 55 -6.19 -13.97 -4.27
N THR A 56 -5.17 -14.79 -4.56
CA THR A 56 -4.07 -14.41 -5.47
C THR A 56 -4.60 -14.10 -6.87
N LYS A 57 -5.52 -14.91 -7.39
CA LYS A 57 -6.17 -14.67 -8.69
C LYS A 57 -6.96 -13.36 -8.70
N LEU A 58 -7.68 -13.04 -7.62
CA LEU A 58 -8.40 -11.79 -7.48
C LEU A 58 -7.45 -10.58 -7.45
N ILE A 59 -6.36 -10.66 -6.69
CA ILE A 59 -5.35 -9.60 -6.64
C ILE A 59 -4.74 -9.37 -8.03
N ASN A 60 -4.34 -10.44 -8.72
CA ASN A 60 -3.78 -10.36 -10.07
C ASN A 60 -4.78 -9.74 -11.04
N TYR A 61 -6.04 -10.15 -10.99
CA TYR A 61 -7.10 -9.58 -11.84
C TYR A 61 -7.27 -8.07 -11.59
N ILE A 62 -7.30 -7.64 -10.33
CA ILE A 62 -7.41 -6.22 -9.98
C ILE A 62 -6.20 -5.45 -10.53
N TRP A 63 -4.99 -5.99 -10.36
CA TRP A 63 -3.77 -5.37 -10.87
C TRP A 63 -3.73 -5.30 -12.40
N GLU A 64 -4.08 -6.36 -13.11
CA GLU A 64 -4.06 -6.37 -14.58
C GLU A 64 -5.10 -5.43 -15.20
N ASN A 65 -6.21 -5.16 -14.50
CA ASN A 65 -7.32 -4.35 -15.00
C ASN A 65 -7.47 -3.00 -14.27
N HIS A 66 -6.45 -2.60 -13.50
CA HIS A 66 -6.53 -1.46 -12.58
C HIS A 66 -6.89 -0.12 -13.23
N GLU A 67 -6.57 0.09 -14.50
CA GLU A 67 -6.95 1.30 -15.24
C GLU A 67 -8.47 1.37 -15.51
N SER A 68 -9.13 0.22 -15.60
CA SER A 68 -10.56 0.10 -15.93
C SER A 68 -11.46 -0.16 -14.71
N LEU A 69 -10.89 -0.71 -13.63
CA LEU A 69 -11.60 -1.00 -12.39
C LEU A 69 -11.62 0.25 -11.50
N SER A 70 -12.76 0.94 -11.47
CA SER A 70 -12.90 2.18 -10.69
C SER A 70 -13.67 1.99 -9.39
N ARG A 71 -14.53 0.97 -9.33
CA ARG A 71 -15.45 0.75 -8.20
C ARG A 71 -15.48 -0.72 -7.83
N LEU A 72 -15.77 -0.98 -6.56
CA LEU A 72 -16.01 -2.34 -6.04
C LEU A 72 -17.05 -3.11 -6.87
N ASN A 73 -18.08 -2.43 -7.39
CA ASN A 73 -19.11 -3.08 -8.21
C ASN A 73 -18.56 -3.66 -9.51
N ASP A 74 -17.50 -3.09 -10.07
CA ASP A 74 -16.86 -3.58 -11.30
C ASP A 74 -16.17 -4.92 -10.99
N VAL A 75 -15.44 -4.97 -9.86
CA VAL A 75 -14.79 -6.19 -9.35
C VAL A 75 -15.80 -7.28 -9.00
N LYS A 76 -16.95 -6.92 -8.42
CA LYS A 76 -18.01 -7.90 -8.05
C LYS A 76 -18.60 -8.66 -9.23
N GLN A 77 -18.51 -8.11 -10.44
CA GLN A 77 -19.00 -8.79 -11.64
C GLN A 77 -18.04 -9.87 -12.11
N SER A 78 -16.76 -9.81 -11.71
CA SER A 78 -15.72 -10.73 -12.14
C SER A 78 -15.92 -12.14 -11.60
N ASN A 79 -15.34 -13.12 -12.29
CA ASN A 79 -15.40 -14.52 -11.87
C ASN A 79 -14.46 -14.77 -10.68
N GLU A 80 -13.38 -14.00 -10.59
CA GLU A 80 -12.38 -14.04 -9.55
C GLU A 80 -12.97 -13.63 -8.21
N TYR A 81 -13.80 -12.57 -8.18
CA TYR A 81 -14.50 -12.17 -6.96
C TYR A 81 -15.46 -13.27 -6.49
N LYS A 82 -16.28 -13.82 -7.40
CA LYS A 82 -17.24 -14.88 -7.08
C LYS A 82 -16.54 -16.14 -6.56
N ALA A 83 -15.45 -16.56 -7.21
CA ALA A 83 -14.65 -17.69 -6.75
C ALA A 83 -14.02 -17.44 -5.37
N CYS A 84 -13.66 -16.20 -5.06
CA CYS A 84 -13.15 -15.82 -3.75
C CYS A 84 -14.25 -15.88 -2.66
N CYS A 85 -15.43 -15.35 -2.95
CA CYS A 85 -16.61 -15.47 -2.06
C CYS A 85 -17.03 -16.92 -1.82
N ASP A 86 -16.98 -17.77 -2.85
CA ASP A 86 -17.31 -19.19 -2.73
C ASP A 86 -16.28 -19.97 -1.89
N ALA A 87 -15.00 -19.59 -1.97
CA ALA A 87 -13.94 -20.16 -1.15
C ALA A 87 -13.99 -19.65 0.31
N LEU A 88 -14.44 -18.41 0.51
CA LEU A 88 -14.44 -17.69 1.78
C LEU A 88 -15.86 -17.32 2.22
N LYS A 89 -16.77 -18.29 2.21
CA LYS A 89 -18.18 -18.06 2.51
C LYS A 89 -18.38 -17.38 3.86
N GLY A 90 -19.12 -16.27 3.87
CA GLY A 90 -19.40 -15.49 5.08
C GLY A 90 -18.37 -14.41 5.40
N TRP A 91 -17.31 -14.30 4.60
CA TRP A 91 -16.27 -13.27 4.74
C TRP A 91 -16.41 -12.13 3.71
N ASP A 92 -17.56 -12.05 3.04
CA ASP A 92 -17.84 -11.10 1.96
C ASP A 92 -17.61 -9.65 2.37
N ALA A 93 -17.96 -9.29 3.61
CA ALA A 93 -17.73 -7.95 4.14
C ALA A 93 -16.23 -7.62 4.23
N LEU A 94 -15.42 -8.55 4.76
CA LEU A 94 -13.98 -8.38 4.85
C LEU A 94 -13.34 -8.27 3.47
N LEU A 95 -13.75 -9.15 2.53
CA LEU A 95 -13.29 -9.10 1.15
C LEU A 95 -13.63 -7.76 0.49
N ASN A 96 -14.84 -7.24 0.71
CA ASN A 96 -15.24 -5.96 0.14
C ASN A 96 -14.43 -4.78 0.67
N GLU A 97 -14.12 -4.73 1.96
CA GLU A 97 -13.26 -3.67 2.50
C GLU A 97 -11.83 -3.78 1.97
N ALA A 98 -11.25 -4.99 1.99
CA ALA A 98 -9.91 -5.20 1.44
C ALA A 98 -9.81 -4.83 -0.05
N ILE A 99 -10.84 -5.10 -0.86
CA ILE A 99 -10.88 -4.71 -2.27
C ILE A 99 -10.95 -3.19 -2.43
N LYS A 100 -11.70 -2.47 -1.58
CA LYS A 100 -11.73 -1.01 -1.64
C LYS A 100 -10.36 -0.41 -1.37
N ASP A 101 -9.66 -0.94 -0.36
CA ASP A 101 -8.31 -0.50 -0.02
C ASP A 101 -7.35 -0.77 -1.20
N MET A 102 -7.37 -1.98 -1.76
CA MET A 102 -6.57 -2.31 -2.96
C MET A 102 -6.87 -1.39 -4.15
N LEU A 103 -8.14 -1.10 -4.45
CA LEU A 103 -8.51 -0.19 -5.55
C LEU A 103 -8.03 1.24 -5.29
N SER A 104 -8.04 1.69 -4.04
CA SER A 104 -7.49 2.99 -3.65
C SER A 104 -5.98 3.03 -3.86
N ASP A 105 -5.27 2.03 -3.34
CA ASP A 105 -3.82 1.93 -3.36
C ASP A 105 -3.28 1.88 -4.79
N VAL A 106 -3.86 1.05 -5.65
CA VAL A 106 -3.42 0.91 -7.04
C VAL A 106 -3.69 2.18 -7.84
N ARG A 107 -4.75 2.93 -7.53
CA ARG A 107 -5.03 4.22 -8.19
C ARG A 107 -4.04 5.30 -7.80
N THR A 108 -3.62 5.32 -6.55
CA THR A 108 -2.60 6.26 -6.04
C THR A 108 -1.18 5.74 -6.24
N PHE A 109 -1.02 4.61 -6.95
CA PHE A 109 0.28 4.05 -7.26
C PHE A 109 1.00 4.96 -8.26
N GLU A 110 1.70 5.96 -7.75
CA GLU A 110 2.65 6.72 -8.53
C GLU A 110 3.86 5.82 -8.78
N SER A 111 4.03 5.40 -10.04
CA SER A 111 5.27 4.81 -10.52
C SER A 111 6.39 5.84 -10.29
N HIS A 112 7.04 5.78 -9.13
CA HIS A 112 8.31 6.44 -8.87
C HIS A 112 9.36 5.71 -9.68
N GLY A 113 9.29 5.90 -11.00
CA GLY A 113 10.31 5.45 -11.93
C GLY A 113 11.60 6.15 -11.53
N TYR A 114 12.51 5.39 -10.92
CA TYR A 114 13.91 5.73 -10.96
C TYR A 114 14.33 5.60 -12.43
N GLN A 115 14.16 6.69 -13.20
CA GLN A 115 14.78 6.88 -14.51
C GLN A 115 16.18 7.47 -14.34
#